data_AF-A0A949WCQ9-F1
#
_entry.id   AF-A0A949WCQ9-F1
#
_cell.length_a   1.000
_cell.length_b   1.000
_cell.length_c   1.000
_cell.angle_alpha   90.00
_cell.angle_beta   90.00
_cell.angle_gamma   90.00
#
_symmetry.space_group_name_H-M   'P 1'
#
loop_
_entity.id
_entity.type
_entity.pdbx_description
1 polymer ?
#
loop_
_entity_poly.entity_id
_entity_poly.type
_entity_poly.pdbx_seq_one_letter_code
_entity_poly.pdbx_strand_id
1 'polypeptide(L)'
;MADDEHKKYYATLSEEERMLLLLRDELYSGSWDKMEEDLRNRLKGRPYIFKLVNRIEEDLKRIEKLRSYEQKHKINLQDYKAPEP
;
A
#
# COMPACT_ATOMS: atom_id res chain seq x y z
N MET A 1 -16.86 -15.33 10.60
CA MET A 1 -15.72 -15.55 9.68
C MET A 1 -15.24 -14.17 9.24
N ALA A 2 -14.39 -13.52 10.04
CA ALA A 2 -13.86 -12.18 9.70
C ALA A 2 -12.80 -12.27 8.60
N ASP A 3 -12.07 -13.39 8.55
CA ASP A 3 -11.03 -13.67 7.56
C ASP A 3 -11.55 -13.68 6.11
N ASP A 4 -12.79 -14.12 5.89
CA ASP A 4 -13.43 -14.10 4.56
C ASP A 4 -13.70 -12.67 4.05
N GLU A 5 -13.96 -11.72 4.94
CA GLU A 5 -14.18 -10.33 4.56
C GLU A 5 -12.87 -9.68 4.11
N HIS A 6 -11.78 -9.91 4.84
CA HIS A 6 -10.46 -9.38 4.53
C HIS A 6 -9.88 -9.98 3.24
N LYS A 7 -10.08 -11.28 3.01
CA LYS A 7 -9.72 -11.94 1.73
C LYS A 7 -10.50 -11.36 0.56
N LYS A 8 -11.80 -11.13 0.71
CA LYS A 8 -12.61 -10.47 -0.33
C LYS A 8 -12.15 -9.05 -0.58
N TYR A 9 -11.87 -8.28 0.47
CA TYR A 9 -11.33 -6.93 0.33
C TYR A 9 -9.98 -6.93 -0.40
N TYR A 10 -9.05 -7.83 -0.02
CA TYR A 10 -7.78 -8.02 -0.71
C TYR A 10 -7.97 -8.39 -2.20
N ALA A 11 -8.96 -9.24 -2.51
CA ALA A 11 -9.31 -9.60 -3.87
C ALA A 11 -9.87 -8.41 -4.68
N THR A 12 -10.47 -7.41 -4.04
CA THR A 12 -10.91 -6.17 -4.70
C THR A 12 -9.79 -5.14 -4.89
N LEU A 13 -8.63 -5.32 -4.25
CA LEU A 13 -7.48 -4.43 -4.44
C LEU A 13 -6.93 -4.53 -5.86
N SER A 14 -6.56 -3.38 -6.41
CA SER A 14 -5.87 -3.27 -7.70
C SER A 14 -4.46 -3.86 -7.61
N GLU A 15 -3.88 -4.23 -8.74
CA GLU A 15 -2.49 -4.74 -8.78
C GLU A 15 -1.50 -3.75 -8.15
N GLU A 16 -1.71 -2.45 -8.36
CA GLU A 16 -0.88 -1.40 -7.76
C GLU A 16 -1.02 -1.36 -6.23
N GLU A 17 -2.24 -1.48 -5.69
CA GLU A 17 -2.48 -1.53 -4.23
C GLU A 17 -1.79 -2.76 -3.61
N ARG A 18 -1.85 -3.92 -4.27
CA ARG A 18 -1.15 -5.14 -3.83
C ARG A 18 0.36 -5.02 -3.93
N MET A 19 0.86 -4.38 -4.98
CA MET A 19 2.28 -4.11 -5.13
C MET A 19 2.80 -3.19 -4.02
N LEU A 20 2.03 -2.17 -3.61
CA LEU A 20 2.38 -1.31 -2.48
C LEU A 20 2.48 -2.10 -1.17
N LEU A 21 1.56 -3.04 -0.90
CA LEU A 21 1.64 -3.94 0.25
C LEU A 21 2.91 -4.80 0.24
N LEU A 22 3.25 -5.36 -0.92
CA LEU A 22 4.47 -6.16 -1.09
C LEU A 22 5.73 -5.32 -0.87
N LEU A 23 5.81 -4.14 -1.48
CA LEU A 23 6.95 -3.24 -1.32
C LEU A 23 7.11 -2.79 0.14
N ARG A 24 6.00 -2.53 0.85
CA ARG A 24 6.00 -2.20 2.26
C ARG A 24 6.65 -3.31 3.09
N ASP A 25 6.27 -4.56 2.89
CA ASP A 25 6.82 -5.67 3.67
C ASP A 25 8.28 -5.98 3.32
N GLU A 26 8.61 -6.01 2.04
CA GLU A 26 9.96 -6.33 1.55
C GLU A 26 10.99 -5.23 1.83
N LEU A 27 10.64 -3.96 1.59
CA LEU A 27 11.58 -2.84 1.65
C LEU A 27 11.49 -2.03 2.96
N TYR A 28 10.30 -1.97 3.56
CA TYR A 28 10.03 -1.12 4.71
C TYR A 28 9.71 -1.91 5.98
N SER A 29 9.87 -3.25 5.95
CA SER A 29 9.62 -4.16 7.06
C SER A 29 8.20 -4.00 7.65
N GLY A 30 7.22 -3.77 6.77
CA GLY A 30 5.82 -3.58 7.15
C GLY A 30 5.47 -2.17 7.63
N SER A 31 6.41 -1.22 7.59
CA SER A 31 6.17 0.16 8.05
C SER A 31 5.66 1.06 6.93
N TRP A 32 4.37 1.44 7.00
CA TRP A 32 3.81 2.47 6.12
C TRP A 32 4.47 3.82 6.31
N ASP A 33 4.80 4.20 7.54
CA ASP A 33 5.41 5.50 7.83
C ASP A 33 6.73 5.70 7.07
N LYS A 34 7.60 4.68 7.02
CA LYS A 34 8.85 4.75 6.25
C LYS A 34 8.59 4.87 4.74
N MET A 35 7.59 4.16 4.23
CA MET A 35 7.23 4.19 2.81
C MET A 35 6.64 5.54 2.40
N GLU A 36 5.73 6.10 3.21
CA GLU A 36 5.16 7.42 2.99
C GLU A 36 6.24 8.52 3.03
N GLU A 37 7.18 8.42 3.98
CA GLU A 37 8.29 9.36 4.08
C GLU A 37 9.19 9.32 2.83
N ASP A 38 9.55 8.14 2.34
CA ASP A 38 10.33 7.97 1.11
C ASP A 38 9.60 8.57 -0.10
N LEU A 39 8.31 8.27 -0.27
CA LEU A 39 7.48 8.83 -1.35
C LEU A 39 7.38 10.35 -1.27
N ARG A 40 7.17 10.92 -0.08
CA ARG A 40 7.13 12.38 0.13
C ARG A 40 8.49 13.03 -0.13
N ASN A 41 9.60 12.36 0.23
CA ASN A 41 10.94 12.84 -0.07
C ASN A 41 11.22 12.81 -1.57
N ARG A 42 10.77 11.78 -2.28
CA ARG A 42 10.84 11.72 -3.76
C ARG A 42 10.02 12.82 -4.41
N LEU A 43 8.84 13.12 -3.87
CA LEU A 43 7.97 14.20 -4.34
C LEU A 43 8.65 15.58 -4.19
N LYS A 44 9.35 15.82 -3.07
CA LYS A 44 10.08 17.07 -2.82
C LYS A 44 11.40 17.18 -3.56
N GLY A 45 12.00 16.05 -3.96
CA GLY A 45 13.43 15.94 -4.21
C GLY A 45 13.94 16.54 -5.53
N ARG A 46 13.18 16.57 -6.64
CA ARG A 46 13.64 17.12 -7.93
C ARG A 46 12.48 17.54 -8.85
N PRO A 47 12.73 18.36 -9.89
CA PRO A 47 11.79 18.55 -11.00
C PRO A 47 11.67 17.27 -11.83
N TYR A 48 11.02 16.25 -11.29
CA TYR A 48 10.72 15.03 -12.02
C TYR A 48 9.59 15.28 -13.02
N ILE A 49 9.57 14.44 -14.06
CA ILE A 49 8.52 14.38 -15.08
C ILE A 49 7.15 14.39 -14.39
N PHE A 50 6.24 15.27 -14.80
CA PHE A 50 4.88 15.45 -14.24
C PHE A 50 4.13 14.12 -14.00
N LYS A 51 4.34 13.12 -14.87
CA LYS A 51 3.77 11.77 -14.74
C LYS A 51 4.22 11.02 -13.47
N LEU A 52 5.47 11.20 -13.04
CA LEU A 52 5.99 10.54 -11.84
C LEU A 52 5.40 11.15 -10.56
N VAL A 53 5.22 12.47 -10.55
CA VAL A 53 4.58 13.20 -9.45
C VAL A 53 3.15 12.70 -9.25
N ASN A 54 2.35 12.68 -10.32
CA ASN A 54 0.97 12.17 -10.23
C ASN A 54 0.92 10.73 -9.71
N ARG A 55 1.80 9.86 -10.20
CA ARG A 55 1.86 8.47 -9.73
C ARG A 55 2.18 8.35 -8.24
N ILE A 56 3.17 9.11 -7.75
CA ILE A 56 3.53 9.13 -6.32
C ILE A 56 2.36 9.64 -5.47
N GLU A 57 1.66 10.68 -5.92
CA GLU A 57 0.48 11.20 -5.22
C GLU A 57 -0.67 10.19 -5.19
N GLU A 58 -0.91 9.46 -6.28
CA GLU A 58 -1.89 8.38 -6.31
C GLU A 58 -1.49 7.21 -5.40
N ASP A 59 -0.22 6.83 -5.39
CA ASP A 59 0.30 5.79 -4.51
C ASP A 59 0.16 6.19 -3.03
N LEU A 60 0.42 7.46 -2.68
CA LEU A 60 0.18 7.97 -1.33
C LEU A 60 -1.30 7.86 -0.92
N LYS A 61 -2.25 8.20 -1.81
CA LYS A 61 -3.69 8.06 -1.53
C LYS A 61 -4.09 6.59 -1.32
N ARG A 62 -3.52 5.68 -2.11
CA ARG A 62 -3.74 4.23 -1.96
C ARG A 62 -3.20 3.74 -0.62
N ILE A 63 -1.99 4.14 -0.25
CA ILE A 63 -1.38 3.80 1.03
C ILE A 63 -2.27 4.28 2.18
N GLU A 64 -2.73 5.52 2.15
CA GLU A 64 -3.59 6.08 3.20
C GLU A 64 -4.88 5.27 3.39
N LYS A 65 -5.52 4.87 2.26
CA LYS A 65 -6.72 4.02 2.27
C LYS A 65 -6.43 2.63 2.85
N LEU A 66 -5.33 1.99 2.42
CA LEU A 66 -4.92 0.67 2.90
C LEU A 66 -4.58 0.70 4.39
N ARG A 67 -3.75 1.66 4.80
CA ARG A 67 -3.35 1.90 6.19
C ARG A 67 -4.56 2.14 7.08
N SER A 68 -5.51 2.95 6.64
CA SER A 68 -6.75 3.22 7.39
C SER A 68 -7.57 1.95 7.59
N TYR A 69 -7.66 1.09 6.58
CA TYR A 69 -8.33 -0.20 6.68
C TYR A 69 -7.62 -1.13 7.67
N GLU A 70 -6.30 -1.29 7.54
CA GLU A 70 -5.49 -2.12 8.44
C GLU A 70 -5.57 -1.64 9.90
N GLN A 71 -5.50 -0.33 10.15
CA GLN A 71 -5.62 0.24 11.50
C GLN A 71 -7.02 0.03 12.09
N LYS A 72 -8.07 0.20 11.28
CA LYS A 72 -9.47 0.02 11.71
C LYS A 72 -9.74 -1.41 12.14
N HIS A 73 -9.21 -2.38 11.39
CA HIS A 73 -9.43 -3.80 11.63
C HIS A 73 -8.31 -4.46 12.47
N LYS A 74 -7.22 -3.74 12.73
CA LYS A 74 -5.99 -4.22 13.40
C LYS A 74 -5.41 -5.47 12.75
N ILE A 75 -5.37 -5.47 11.42
CA ILE A 75 -4.87 -6.58 10.61
C ILE A 75 -3.78 -6.12 9.66
N ASN A 76 -3.01 -7.07 9.15
CA ASN A 76 -2.16 -6.88 7.99
C ASN A 76 -2.88 -7.44 6.76
N LEU A 77 -3.15 -6.60 5.76
CA LEU A 77 -3.82 -7.03 4.52
C LEU A 77 -2.98 -8.02 3.72
N GLN A 78 -1.65 -7.95 3.82
CA GLN A 78 -0.76 -8.86 3.09
C GLN A 78 -0.91 -10.31 3.56
N ASP A 79 -1.20 -10.54 4.85
CA ASP A 79 -1.44 -11.88 5.39
C ASP A 79 -2.64 -12.58 4.74
N TYR A 80 -3.54 -11.82 4.11
CA TYR A 80 -4.72 -12.33 3.40
C TYR A 80 -4.47 -12.54 1.90
N LYS A 81 -3.24 -12.41 1.41
CA LYS A 81 -2.88 -12.82 0.04
C LYS A 81 -3.31 -14.29 -0.12
N ALA A 82 -4.20 -14.55 -1.07
CA ALA A 82 -4.57 -15.92 -1.39
C ALA A 82 -3.29 -16.68 -1.81
N PRO A 83 -3.04 -17.90 -1.29
CA PRO A 83 -1.95 -18.72 -1.80
C PRO A 83 -2.18 -18.92 -3.30
N GLU A 84 -1.20 -18.55 -4.13
CA GLU A 84 -1.23 -18.91 -5.54
C GLU A 84 -1.33 -20.45 -5.63
N PRO A 85 -2.26 -20.98 -6.45
CA PRO A 85 -2.44 -22.42 -6.64
C PRO A 85 -1.25 -23.08 -7.33
#